data_AF-M3S9G2-F1
#
_entry.id   AF-M3S9G2-F1
#
_cell.length_a   1.000
_cell.length_b   1.000
_cell.length_c   1.000
_cell.angle_alpha   90.00
_cell.angle_beta   90.00
_cell.angle_gamma   90.00
#
_symmetry.space_group_name_H-M   'P 1'
#
loop_
_entity.id
_entity.type
_entity.pdbx_description
1 polymer ?
#
loop_
_entity_poly.entity_id
_entity_poly.type
_entity_poly.pdbx_seq_one_letter_code
_entity_poly.pdbx_strand_id
1 'polypeptide(L)'
;MGENREINHITRGVSIHIVESVDISEEAKHTQKRPRTRGNSFYGRERPVFNGNKQCLHVNSCILPNKSWSIFIPKGTNGKQISGEPYNFVCVSLTIGKRNYMEDEVLIAGNIKEGIDLVGIFDGHNGSDAAKLAAKLFKEEIKHLEEEFDWITLFEKVHSTIIKSTESGTTATLALIYSNKITLVHCGDSTAFALKKRKLKKLTHDQNTSSLEEVSSIKKNGGVVEFNGGILRVNGQISVTRSLGDKKFHPPLTCIPEVIELESDDITSLVLTSDGISSVLQFVFLRLNFLRNILIY
;
A
#
# COMPACT_ATOMS: atom_id res chain seq x y z
N MET A 1 -22.28 -17.37 -5.89
CA MET A 1 -22.54 -17.66 -4.45
C MET A 1 -21.27 -17.95 -3.63
N GLY A 2 -20.06 -18.00 -4.23
CA GLY A 2 -18.79 -18.15 -3.48
C GLY A 2 -18.05 -16.83 -3.13
N GLU A 3 -18.25 -15.76 -3.90
CA GLU A 3 -17.44 -14.52 -3.81
C GLU A 3 -17.70 -13.67 -2.55
N ASN A 4 -18.90 -13.71 -1.95
CA ASN A 4 -19.23 -12.95 -0.75
C ASN A 4 -18.67 -13.56 0.56
N ARG A 5 -18.13 -14.77 0.52
CA ARG A 5 -17.59 -15.41 1.74
C ARG A 5 -16.20 -14.87 2.10
N GLU A 6 -15.35 -14.58 1.12
CA GLU A 6 -13.97 -14.12 1.36
C GLU A 6 -13.89 -12.70 1.93
N ILE A 7 -14.76 -11.78 1.50
CA ILE A 7 -14.80 -10.38 1.99
C ILE A 7 -15.12 -10.34 3.49
N ASN A 8 -15.91 -11.27 4.00
CA ASN A 8 -16.23 -11.39 5.43
C ASN A 8 -15.03 -11.84 6.29
N HIS A 9 -13.87 -12.15 5.71
CA HIS A 9 -12.65 -12.50 6.43
C HIS A 9 -11.62 -11.37 6.49
N ILE A 10 -11.85 -10.23 5.82
CA ILE A 10 -10.98 -9.05 5.95
C ILE A 10 -10.99 -8.58 7.40
N THR A 11 -9.84 -8.66 8.07
CA THR A 11 -9.74 -8.37 9.51
C THR A 11 -9.54 -6.87 9.74
N ARG A 12 -8.60 -6.25 9.02
CA ARG A 12 -8.36 -4.80 8.84
C ARG A 12 -7.57 -4.63 7.54
N GLY A 13 -7.75 -3.57 6.77
CA GLY A 13 -7.17 -3.51 5.43
C GLY A 13 -7.03 -2.12 4.84
N VAL A 14 -5.85 -1.81 4.31
CA VAL A 14 -5.58 -0.66 3.45
C VAL A 14 -5.28 -1.15 2.05
N SER A 15 -5.85 -0.51 1.02
CA SER A 15 -5.28 -0.58 -0.32
C SER A 15 -5.07 0.80 -0.92
N ILE A 16 -3.93 0.99 -1.60
CA ILE A 16 -3.65 2.11 -2.49
C ILE A 16 -3.53 1.55 -3.90
N HIS A 17 -4.26 2.12 -4.85
CA HIS A 17 -4.21 1.75 -6.25
C HIS A 17 -3.76 2.96 -7.05
N ILE A 18 -2.66 2.84 -7.77
CA ILE A 18 -2.19 3.85 -8.70
C ILE A 18 -2.50 3.33 -10.09
N VAL A 19 -3.31 4.05 -10.85
CA VAL A 19 -3.67 3.70 -12.22
C VAL A 19 -3.04 4.73 -13.16
N GLU A 20 -2.29 4.25 -14.15
CA GLU A 20 -1.83 5.10 -15.24
C GLU A 20 -3.06 5.60 -16.01
N SER A 21 -3.22 6.91 -16.18
CA SER A 21 -4.37 7.41 -16.95
C SER A 21 -4.22 6.99 -18.40
N VAL A 22 -5.05 6.04 -18.82
CA VAL A 22 -5.31 5.80 -20.23
C VAL A 22 -6.01 7.03 -20.78
N ASP A 23 -5.64 7.50 -21.96
CA ASP A 23 -6.38 8.52 -22.67
C ASP A 23 -7.79 7.99 -22.92
N ILE A 24 -8.74 8.40 -22.07
CA ILE A 24 -10.15 7.96 -22.06
C ILE A 24 -10.81 8.18 -23.43
N SER A 25 -10.21 9.05 -24.28
CA SER A 25 -10.70 9.33 -25.63
C SER A 25 -10.52 8.18 -26.63
N GLU A 26 -9.56 7.26 -26.44
CA GLU A 26 -9.35 6.13 -27.35
C GLU A 26 -10.22 4.90 -26.99
N GLU A 27 -10.35 4.55 -25.70
CA GLU A 27 -11.20 3.42 -25.28
C GLU A 27 -12.70 3.68 -25.46
N ALA A 28 -13.12 4.95 -25.38
CA ALA A 28 -14.49 5.37 -25.70
C ALA A 28 -14.86 5.17 -27.18
N LYS A 29 -13.88 5.16 -28.10
CA LYS A 29 -14.12 4.92 -29.53
C LYS A 29 -14.32 3.44 -29.86
N HIS A 30 -13.81 2.53 -29.04
CA HIS A 30 -13.92 1.08 -29.26
C HIS A 30 -15.03 0.39 -28.47
N THR A 31 -15.73 1.09 -27.58
CA THR A 31 -16.82 0.54 -26.77
C THR A 31 -18.18 1.15 -27.10
N GLN A 32 -18.57 1.23 -28.37
CA GLN A 32 -19.98 1.43 -28.79
C GLN A 32 -20.87 0.19 -28.54
N LYS A 33 -20.59 -0.61 -27.52
CA LYS A 33 -21.51 -1.64 -27.05
C LYS A 33 -21.97 -1.26 -25.66
N ARG A 34 -23.25 -0.86 -25.57
CA ARG A 34 -23.99 -0.59 -24.33
C ARG A 34 -23.52 -1.56 -23.23
N PRO A 35 -23.18 -1.07 -22.03
CA PRO A 35 -22.71 -1.93 -20.95
C PRO A 35 -23.80 -2.95 -20.65
N ARG A 36 -23.47 -4.24 -20.85
CA ARG A 36 -24.35 -5.35 -20.46
C ARG A 36 -24.46 -5.32 -18.94
N THR A 37 -25.68 -5.10 -18.45
CA THR A 37 -26.05 -5.17 -17.04
C THR A 37 -25.62 -6.49 -16.42
N ARG A 38 -24.53 -6.48 -15.64
CA ARG A 38 -24.15 -7.58 -14.75
C ARG A 38 -23.88 -7.02 -13.36
N GLY A 39 -24.77 -7.33 -12.43
CA GLY A 39 -24.99 -6.61 -11.18
C GLY A 39 -24.04 -6.90 -10.02
N ASN A 40 -22.78 -7.28 -10.24
CA ASN A 40 -21.85 -7.56 -9.14
C ASN A 40 -20.48 -6.91 -9.38
N SER A 41 -20.41 -5.58 -9.31
CA SER A 41 -19.16 -4.83 -9.14
C SER A 41 -19.09 -4.30 -7.70
N PHE A 42 -17.87 -4.25 -7.13
CA PHE A 42 -17.61 -3.76 -5.77
C PHE A 42 -18.12 -2.31 -5.58
N TYR A 43 -18.08 -1.55 -6.67
CA TYR A 43 -18.71 -0.25 -6.85
C TYR A 43 -20.12 -0.48 -7.39
N GLY A 44 -21.13 -0.11 -6.62
CA GLY A 44 -22.49 0.08 -7.10
C GLY A 44 -22.52 1.02 -8.31
N ARG A 45 -23.67 1.08 -8.98
CA ARG A 45 -23.85 1.67 -10.32
C ARG A 45 -23.55 3.18 -10.44
N GLU A 46 -23.14 3.86 -9.36
CA GLU A 46 -23.03 5.32 -9.30
C GLU A 46 -21.56 5.79 -9.26
N ARG A 47 -21.27 6.85 -10.02
CA ARG A 47 -19.94 7.47 -10.12
C ARG A 47 -19.57 8.16 -8.79
N PRO A 48 -18.27 8.18 -8.39
CA PRO A 48 -17.84 8.87 -7.18
C PRO A 48 -18.16 10.37 -7.25
N VAL A 49 -18.64 10.93 -6.15
CA VAL A 49 -18.96 12.36 -6.02
C VAL A 49 -17.81 13.06 -5.30
N PHE A 50 -17.30 14.17 -5.85
CA PHE A 50 -16.16 14.90 -5.29
C PHE A 50 -16.57 16.29 -4.80
N ASN A 51 -15.91 16.80 -3.75
CA ASN A 51 -16.03 18.20 -3.35
C ASN A 51 -15.06 19.10 -4.12
N GLY A 52 -15.17 20.42 -3.89
CA GLY A 52 -14.30 21.43 -4.50
C GLY A 52 -12.81 21.28 -4.19
N ASN A 53 -12.45 20.48 -3.17
CA ASN A 53 -11.07 20.14 -2.82
C ASN A 53 -10.64 18.78 -3.39
N LYS A 54 -11.39 18.23 -4.35
CA LYS A 54 -11.18 16.90 -4.95
C LYS A 54 -11.22 15.73 -3.95
N GLN A 55 -11.82 15.93 -2.77
CA GLN A 55 -12.09 14.83 -1.84
C GLN A 55 -13.34 14.10 -2.32
N CYS A 56 -13.27 12.78 -2.46
CA CYS A 56 -14.45 11.96 -2.73
C CYS A 56 -15.35 11.99 -1.49
N LEU A 57 -16.55 12.55 -1.67
CA LEU A 57 -17.59 12.73 -0.65
C LEU A 57 -18.41 11.46 -0.44
N HIS A 58 -18.57 10.65 -1.48
CA HIS A 58 -19.35 9.41 -1.42
C HIS A 58 -19.01 8.46 -2.56
N VAL A 59 -18.90 7.17 -2.23
CA VAL A 59 -19.08 6.05 -3.17
C VAL A 59 -20.23 5.24 -2.60
N ASN A 60 -21.43 5.38 -3.17
CA ASN A 60 -22.63 4.73 -2.68
C ASN A 60 -22.65 3.26 -3.13
N SER A 61 -21.72 2.49 -2.57
CA SER A 61 -21.55 1.07 -2.81
C SER A 61 -21.19 0.37 -1.52
N CYS A 62 -22.01 -0.61 -1.13
CA CYS A 62 -22.00 -1.30 0.17
C CYS A 62 -20.71 -2.01 0.61
N ILE A 63 -19.55 -1.77 -0.01
CA ILE A 63 -18.30 -2.45 0.36
C ILE A 63 -17.08 -1.50 0.35
N LEU A 64 -17.27 -0.19 0.20
CA LEU A 64 -16.22 0.78 0.53
C LEU A 64 -16.49 1.39 1.91
N PRO A 65 -15.54 1.28 2.84
CA PRO A 65 -15.64 1.90 4.16
C PRO A 65 -15.64 3.43 4.05
N ASN A 66 -16.20 4.09 5.06
CA ASN A 66 -16.65 5.48 5.17
C ASN A 66 -15.70 6.62 4.71
N LYS A 67 -14.49 6.34 4.23
CA LYS A 67 -13.56 7.31 3.62
C LYS A 67 -12.81 6.64 2.47
N SER A 68 -13.17 6.97 1.24
CA SER A 68 -12.39 6.67 0.04
C SER A 68 -11.93 8.01 -0.54
N TRP A 69 -10.71 8.08 -1.06
CA TRP A 69 -10.21 9.29 -1.73
C TRP A 69 -9.60 8.92 -3.08
N SER A 70 -9.76 9.81 -4.06
CA SER A 70 -8.99 9.78 -5.30
C SER A 70 -8.09 11.00 -5.33
N ILE A 71 -6.77 10.80 -5.41
CA ILE A 71 -5.79 11.88 -5.49
C ILE A 71 -5.21 11.85 -6.90
N PHE A 72 -5.30 12.99 -7.58
CA PHE A 72 -4.59 13.21 -8.84
C PHE A 72 -3.17 13.58 -8.49
N ILE A 73 -2.24 12.72 -8.87
CA ILE A 73 -0.82 13.01 -8.70
C ILE A 73 -0.25 13.43 -10.07
N PRO A 74 0.31 14.64 -10.21
CA PRO A 74 0.90 15.10 -11.46
C PRO A 74 2.07 14.18 -11.83
N LYS A 75 2.15 13.69 -13.08
CA LYS A 75 3.37 13.03 -13.54
C LYS A 75 4.56 13.97 -13.31
N GLY A 76 5.65 13.40 -12.80
CA GLY A 76 6.91 14.10 -12.64
C GLY A 76 7.45 14.59 -13.98
N THR A 77 7.10 15.80 -14.36
CA THR A 77 7.64 16.48 -15.55
C THR A 77 8.70 17.47 -15.09
N ASN A 78 9.94 17.30 -15.55
CA ASN A 78 11.12 18.17 -15.35
C ASN A 78 10.80 19.68 -15.20
N GLY A 79 10.42 20.12 -13.99
CA GLY A 79 10.26 21.53 -13.64
C GLY A 79 9.30 22.39 -14.47
N LYS A 80 8.44 21.83 -15.33
CA LYS A 80 7.43 22.61 -16.07
C LYS A 80 6.08 21.91 -16.02
N GLN A 81 5.10 22.55 -15.39
CA GLN A 81 3.70 22.16 -15.47
C GLN A 81 3.25 22.33 -16.92
N ILE A 82 3.20 21.23 -17.69
CA ILE A 82 2.65 21.22 -19.05
C ILE A 82 1.15 20.96 -18.89
N SER A 83 0.32 21.91 -19.34
CA SER A 83 -1.13 21.68 -19.46
C SER A 83 -1.38 20.51 -20.40
N GLY A 84 -1.91 19.39 -19.89
CA GLY A 84 -2.35 18.25 -20.71
C GLY A 84 -1.60 16.91 -20.53
N GLU A 85 -0.64 16.78 -19.61
CA GLU A 85 0.05 15.50 -19.32
C GLU A 85 -0.71 14.63 -18.27
N PRO A 86 -0.64 13.28 -18.37
CA PRO A 86 -1.55 12.36 -17.68
C PRO A 86 -1.29 12.29 -16.17
N TYR A 87 -2.33 12.45 -15.35
CA TYR A 87 -2.24 12.26 -13.90
C TYR A 87 -2.24 10.77 -13.53
N ASN A 88 -1.46 10.39 -12.52
CA ASN A 88 -1.68 9.12 -11.84
C ASN A 88 -2.97 9.22 -11.00
N PHE A 89 -3.91 8.30 -11.20
CA PHE A 89 -5.10 8.20 -10.36
C PHE A 89 -4.75 7.34 -9.14
N VAL A 90 -4.72 7.94 -7.95
CA VAL A 90 -4.49 7.21 -6.70
C VAL A 90 -5.80 7.01 -5.96
N CYS A 91 -6.28 5.77 -5.89
CA CYS A 91 -7.47 5.38 -5.13
C CYS A 91 -7.07 4.73 -3.80
N VAL A 92 -7.71 5.16 -2.72
CA VAL A 92 -7.45 4.64 -1.36
C VAL A 92 -8.70 4.02 -0.79
N SER A 93 -8.56 2.86 -0.15
CA SER A 93 -9.61 2.23 0.67
C SER A 93 -9.04 1.82 2.02
N LEU A 94 -9.74 2.15 3.11
CA LEU A 94 -9.35 1.87 4.49
C LEU A 94 -10.50 1.26 5.30
N THR A 95 -10.44 -0.03 5.63
CA THR A 95 -11.47 -0.69 6.45
C THR A 95 -10.94 -1.13 7.80
N ILE A 96 -11.66 -0.77 8.87
CA ILE A 96 -11.41 -1.30 10.21
C ILE A 96 -11.77 -2.79 10.33
N GLY A 97 -12.61 -3.29 9.42
CA GLY A 97 -13.04 -4.69 9.37
C GLY A 97 -13.62 -5.16 10.70
N LYS A 98 -13.06 -6.25 11.24
CA LYS A 98 -13.46 -6.88 12.51
C LYS A 98 -12.64 -6.40 13.71
N ARG A 99 -11.68 -5.50 13.53
CA ARG A 99 -10.88 -4.97 14.64
C ARG A 99 -11.66 -3.91 15.40
N ASN A 100 -11.28 -3.71 16.66
CA ASN A 100 -11.86 -2.67 17.51
C ASN A 100 -11.29 -1.28 17.19
N TYR A 101 -10.09 -1.22 16.63
CA TYR A 101 -9.36 0.02 16.34
C TYR A 101 -8.74 -0.01 14.95
N MET A 102 -8.74 1.16 14.31
CA MET A 102 -8.00 1.41 13.07
C MET A 102 -6.56 1.80 13.44
N GLU A 103 -5.62 0.90 13.20
CA GLU A 103 -4.19 1.16 13.46
C GLU A 103 -3.40 1.37 12.16
N ASP A 104 -4.00 1.12 11.00
CA ASP A 104 -3.32 1.38 9.72
C ASP A 104 -3.36 2.88 9.39
N GLU A 105 -2.33 3.33 8.68
CA GLU A 105 -2.21 4.69 8.16
C GLU A 105 -1.77 4.65 6.69
N VAL A 106 -2.08 5.72 5.97
CA VAL A 106 -1.64 5.94 4.59
C VAL A 106 -0.83 7.21 4.47
N LEU A 107 0.10 7.20 3.54
CA LEU A 107 0.77 8.39 3.08
C LEU A 107 0.52 8.57 1.60
N ILE A 108 0.10 9.77 1.22
CA ILE A 108 -0.02 10.18 -0.18
C ILE A 108 0.45 11.62 -0.28
N ALA A 109 1.52 11.82 -1.03
CA ALA A 109 2.12 13.11 -1.28
C ALA A 109 2.57 13.16 -2.73
N GLY A 110 1.79 13.83 -3.57
CA GLY A 110 2.18 14.11 -4.95
C GLY A 110 3.13 15.31 -5.00
N ASN A 111 4.13 15.25 -5.89
CA ASN A 111 5.16 16.28 -6.07
C ASN A 111 5.79 16.70 -4.72
N ILE A 112 6.20 15.71 -3.93
CA ILE A 112 6.80 15.92 -2.59
C ILE A 112 8.14 16.64 -2.70
N LYS A 113 8.86 16.39 -3.80
CA LYS A 113 10.06 17.06 -4.27
C LYS A 113 10.00 16.99 -5.80
N GLU A 114 10.43 18.03 -6.52
CA GLU A 114 10.25 18.22 -7.97
C GLU A 114 9.95 16.96 -8.81
N GLY A 115 8.65 16.69 -9.04
CA GLY A 115 8.18 15.59 -9.87
C GLY A 115 8.26 14.18 -9.26
N ILE A 116 8.63 14.09 -7.99
CA ILE A 116 8.61 12.86 -7.20
C ILE A 116 7.27 12.77 -6.49
N ASP A 117 6.62 11.63 -6.65
CA ASP A 117 5.43 11.27 -5.93
C ASP A 117 5.74 10.19 -4.91
N LEU A 118 5.10 10.29 -3.76
CA LEU A 118 5.28 9.35 -2.68
C LEU A 118 3.92 8.82 -2.23
N VAL A 119 3.79 7.51 -2.26
CA VAL A 119 2.70 6.80 -1.59
C VAL A 119 3.25 5.81 -0.58
N GLY A 120 2.48 5.51 0.45
CA GLY A 120 2.87 4.53 1.45
C GLY A 120 1.69 3.98 2.23
N ILE A 121 1.85 2.76 2.71
CA ILE A 121 0.95 2.13 3.66
C ILE A 121 1.73 1.69 4.89
N PHE A 122 1.06 1.80 6.03
CA PHE A 122 1.61 1.48 7.35
C PHE A 122 0.58 0.66 8.10
N ASP A 123 0.87 -0.60 8.38
CA ASP A 123 0.02 -1.46 9.21
C ASP A 123 0.53 -1.42 10.65
N GLY A 124 -0.17 -0.70 11.52
CA GLY A 124 0.21 -0.50 12.91
C GLY A 124 -0.17 -1.68 13.81
N HIS A 125 0.67 -2.01 14.77
CA HIS A 125 0.38 -3.01 15.79
C HIS A 125 0.75 -2.50 17.18
N ASN A 126 -0.03 -2.94 18.18
CA ASN A 126 0.05 -2.46 19.57
C ASN A 126 -0.21 -0.95 19.71
N GLY A 127 -1.07 -0.39 18.86
CA GLY A 127 -1.37 1.04 18.78
C GLY A 127 -1.17 1.60 17.37
N SER A 128 -1.80 2.76 17.11
CA SER A 128 -1.72 3.46 15.82
C SER A 128 -0.58 4.48 15.71
N ASP A 129 0.12 4.74 16.80
CA ASP A 129 0.99 5.91 16.92
C ASP A 129 2.25 5.76 16.06
N ALA A 130 2.83 4.56 15.98
CA ALA A 130 3.96 4.27 15.12
C ALA A 130 3.61 4.45 13.64
N ALA A 131 2.45 3.96 13.19
CA ALA A 131 1.99 4.13 11.81
C ALA A 131 1.81 5.61 11.43
N LYS A 132 1.13 6.38 12.29
CA LYS A 132 0.95 7.84 12.11
C LYS A 132 2.26 8.60 12.09
N LEU A 133 3.15 8.28 13.02
CA LEU A 133 4.44 8.94 13.15
C LEU A 133 5.35 8.58 11.97
N ALA A 134 5.38 7.31 11.54
CA ALA A 134 6.13 6.87 10.37
C ALA A 134 5.69 7.62 9.11
N ALA A 135 4.37 7.69 8.85
CA ALA A 135 3.84 8.45 7.72
C ALA A 135 4.31 9.91 7.76
N LYS A 136 4.17 10.58 8.91
CA LYS A 136 4.64 11.97 9.06
C LYS A 136 6.15 12.11 8.82
N LEU A 137 6.96 11.25 9.43
CA LEU A 137 8.43 11.34 9.34
C LEU A 137 8.91 11.07 7.91
N PHE A 138 8.45 10.00 7.26
CA PHE A 138 8.83 9.74 5.86
C PHE A 138 8.44 10.90 4.94
N LYS A 139 7.27 11.52 5.16
CA LYS A 139 6.90 12.70 4.38
C LYS A 139 7.90 13.84 4.53
N GLU A 140 8.25 14.20 5.76
CA GLU A 140 9.16 15.33 6.01
C GLU A 140 10.59 15.02 5.56
N GLU A 141 11.10 13.82 5.85
CA GLU A 141 12.43 13.39 5.43
C GLU A 141 12.54 13.34 3.90
N ILE A 142 11.55 12.77 3.21
CA ILE A 142 11.56 12.62 1.75
C ILE A 142 11.47 13.98 1.04
N LYS A 143 10.71 14.93 1.60
CA LYS A 143 10.62 16.30 1.11
C LYS A 143 11.98 17.02 1.13
N HIS A 144 12.84 16.67 2.08
CA HIS A 144 14.14 17.31 2.30
C HIS A 144 15.33 16.41 1.90
N LEU A 145 15.08 15.35 1.14
CA LEU A 145 16.13 14.44 0.69
C LEU A 145 17.21 15.18 -0.11
N GLU A 146 18.46 14.82 0.15
CA GLU A 146 19.59 15.19 -0.70
C GLU A 146 19.61 14.28 -1.97
N GLU A 147 20.44 14.62 -2.97
CA GLU A 147 20.51 13.84 -4.22
C GLU A 147 21.06 12.42 -4.01
N GLU A 148 21.96 12.24 -3.05
CA GLU A 148 22.42 10.93 -2.59
C GLU A 148 21.83 10.66 -1.20
N PHE A 149 20.98 9.65 -1.11
CA PHE A 149 20.48 9.18 0.19
C PHE A 149 20.38 7.67 0.23
N ASP A 150 20.56 7.13 1.42
CA ASP A 150 20.47 5.70 1.69
C ASP A 150 19.16 5.37 2.41
N TRP A 151 18.40 4.43 1.83
CA TRP A 151 17.14 3.96 2.39
C TRP A 151 17.31 3.31 3.76
N ILE A 152 18.43 2.62 3.99
CA ILE A 152 18.69 1.95 5.27
C ILE A 152 18.86 3.00 6.35
N THR A 153 19.74 3.98 6.14
CA THR A 153 19.98 5.10 7.06
C THR A 153 18.70 5.88 7.36
N LEU A 154 17.86 6.12 6.34
CA LEU A 154 16.56 6.79 6.53
C LEU A 154 15.62 5.97 7.40
N PHE A 155 15.48 4.66 7.15
CA PHE A 155 14.64 3.78 7.96
C PHE A 155 15.15 3.67 9.41
N GLU A 156 16.46 3.60 9.61
CA GLU A 156 17.07 3.60 10.95
C GLU A 156 16.81 4.91 11.70
N LYS A 157 16.88 6.07 11.02
CA LYS A 157 16.55 7.38 11.59
C LYS A 157 15.08 7.48 11.99
N VAL A 158 14.17 7.05 11.12
CA VAL A 158 12.73 7.01 11.38
C VAL A 158 12.42 6.05 12.54
N HIS A 159 12.97 4.82 12.50
CA HIS A 159 12.85 3.82 13.56
C HIS A 159 13.31 4.39 14.91
N SER A 160 14.50 4.98 14.96
CA SER A 160 15.10 5.57 16.17
C SER A 160 14.24 6.68 16.77
N THR A 161 13.48 7.40 15.96
CA THR A 161 12.55 8.43 16.40
C THR A 161 11.25 7.83 16.94
N ILE A 162 10.73 6.78 16.30
CA ILE A 162 9.51 6.08 16.70
C ILE A 162 9.71 5.39 18.06
N ILE A 163 10.80 4.64 18.26
CA ILE A 163 11.06 3.90 19.53
C ILE A 163 11.26 4.81 20.75
N LYS A 164 11.52 6.11 20.53
CA LYS A 164 11.60 7.12 21.61
C LYS A 164 10.23 7.71 21.95
N SER A 165 9.27 7.55 21.05
CA SER A 165 7.98 8.25 21.08
C SER A 165 6.82 7.32 21.43
N THR A 166 6.91 6.03 21.11
CA THR A 166 5.83 5.05 21.34
C THR A 166 6.39 3.62 21.46
N GLU A 167 5.63 2.77 22.15
CA GLU A 167 5.89 1.32 22.24
C GLU A 167 5.18 0.54 21.10
N SER A 168 4.28 1.20 20.35
CA SER A 168 3.66 0.61 19.17
C SER A 168 4.69 0.39 18.05
N GLY A 169 4.33 -0.44 17.08
CA GLY A 169 5.13 -0.64 15.88
C GLY A 169 4.27 -0.57 14.62
N THR A 170 4.93 -0.60 13.47
CA THR A 170 4.25 -0.60 12.18
C THR A 170 5.08 -1.26 11.10
N THR A 171 4.41 -1.87 10.12
CA THR A 171 5.01 -2.09 8.80
C THR A 171 5.16 -0.75 8.07
N ALA A 172 5.97 -0.72 7.01
CA ALA A 172 6.09 0.41 6.10
C ALA A 172 6.37 -0.10 4.69
N THR A 173 5.45 0.17 3.76
CA THR A 173 5.67 -0.09 2.33
C THR A 173 5.43 1.19 1.56
N LEU A 174 6.50 1.75 1.02
CA LEU A 174 6.53 3.01 0.29
C LEU A 174 6.73 2.74 -1.20
N ALA A 175 6.14 3.59 -2.04
CA ALA A 175 6.49 3.69 -3.45
C ALA A 175 6.82 5.14 -3.78
N LEU A 176 8.05 5.36 -4.24
CA LEU A 176 8.47 6.61 -4.85
C LEU A 176 8.34 6.47 -6.35
N ILE A 177 7.71 7.44 -6.99
CA ILE A 177 7.47 7.44 -8.42
C ILE A 177 8.06 8.73 -8.97
N TYR A 178 9.01 8.58 -9.88
CA TYR A 178 9.69 9.69 -10.51
C TYR A 178 9.90 9.36 -11.98
N SER A 179 9.34 10.20 -12.87
CA SER A 179 9.36 9.94 -14.31
C SER A 179 8.81 8.52 -14.61
N ASN A 180 9.61 7.65 -15.24
CA ASN A 180 9.30 6.28 -15.57
C ASN A 180 9.84 5.25 -14.55
N LYS A 181 10.30 5.70 -13.37
CA LYS A 181 10.88 4.84 -12.34
C LYS A 181 9.99 4.75 -11.11
N ILE A 182 9.88 3.54 -10.58
CA ILE A 182 9.20 3.22 -9.32
C ILE A 182 10.22 2.58 -8.39
N THR A 183 10.49 3.22 -7.25
CA THR A 183 11.29 2.66 -6.17
C THR A 183 10.36 2.23 -5.05
N LEU A 184 10.24 0.92 -4.86
CA LEU A 184 9.53 0.33 -3.72
C LEU A 184 10.50 0.13 -2.56
N VAL A 185 10.06 0.52 -1.36
CA VAL A 185 10.84 0.39 -0.14
C VAL A 185 9.95 -0.24 0.92
N HIS A 186 10.32 -1.43 1.36
CA HIS A 186 9.40 -2.34 2.06
C HIS A 186 10.02 -2.94 3.33
N CYS A 187 9.30 -2.78 4.45
CA CYS A 187 9.61 -3.29 5.77
C CYS A 187 8.33 -3.85 6.43
N GLY A 188 8.23 -5.17 6.60
CA GLY A 188 7.09 -5.88 7.17
C GLY A 188 6.36 -6.79 6.18
N ASP A 189 5.06 -7.04 6.36
CA ASP A 189 4.28 -7.95 5.51
C ASP A 189 3.16 -7.26 4.70
N SER A 190 3.12 -5.92 4.75
CA SER A 190 2.36 -5.11 3.79
C SER A 190 2.85 -5.35 2.36
N THR A 191 1.99 -5.79 1.46
CA THR A 191 2.38 -6.29 0.14
C THR A 191 2.25 -5.24 -0.97
N ALA A 192 3.20 -5.19 -1.89
CA ALA A 192 3.06 -4.47 -3.16
C ALA A 192 2.82 -5.42 -4.35
N PHE A 193 1.96 -5.02 -5.28
CA PHE A 193 1.69 -5.72 -6.53
C PHE A 193 1.75 -4.77 -7.73
N ALA A 194 2.23 -5.27 -8.88
CA ALA A 194 2.07 -4.61 -10.18
C ALA A 194 1.08 -5.36 -11.04
N LEU A 195 0.21 -4.63 -11.73
CA LEU A 195 -0.56 -5.15 -12.85
C LEU A 195 0.18 -4.83 -14.15
N LYS A 196 0.71 -5.86 -14.80
CA LYS A 196 1.42 -5.75 -16.09
C LYS A 196 0.78 -6.69 -17.11
N LYS A 197 0.35 -6.17 -18.26
CA LYS A 197 -0.27 -6.97 -19.34
C LYS A 197 -1.40 -7.90 -18.83
N ARG A 198 -2.26 -7.35 -17.97
CA ARG A 198 -3.38 -8.06 -17.30
C ARG A 198 -2.97 -9.23 -16.39
N LYS A 199 -1.72 -9.26 -15.95
CA LYS A 199 -1.21 -10.20 -14.95
C LYS A 199 -0.80 -9.41 -13.72
N LEU A 200 -1.44 -9.72 -12.59
CA LEU A 200 -0.98 -9.23 -11.29
C LEU A 200 0.32 -9.96 -10.95
N LYS A 201 1.31 -9.26 -10.43
CA LYS A 201 2.59 -9.82 -9.97
C LYS A 201 2.89 -9.25 -8.58
N LYS A 202 3.23 -10.11 -7.63
CA LYS A 202 3.72 -9.70 -6.30
C LYS A 202 5.11 -9.13 -6.49
N LEU A 203 5.37 -7.97 -5.91
CA LEU A 203 6.65 -7.28 -6.01
C LEU A 203 7.49 -7.50 -4.77
N THR A 204 6.88 -7.46 -3.58
CA THR A 204 7.57 -7.63 -2.30
C THR A 204 7.62 -9.07 -1.83
N HIS A 205 8.66 -9.43 -1.08
CA HIS A 205 8.74 -10.69 -0.36
C HIS A 205 8.06 -10.58 1.01
N ASP A 206 7.48 -11.66 1.52
CA ASP A 206 6.84 -11.64 2.83
C ASP A 206 7.87 -11.60 3.96
N GLN A 207 7.96 -10.47 4.68
CA GLN A 207 8.88 -10.31 5.81
C GLN A 207 8.16 -10.65 7.13
N ASN A 208 7.78 -11.93 7.23
CA ASN A 208 7.13 -12.52 8.39
C ASN A 208 7.62 -13.96 8.64
N THR A 209 7.13 -14.56 9.72
CA THR A 209 7.54 -15.90 10.19
C THR A 209 7.17 -17.07 9.26
N SER A 210 6.47 -16.83 8.15
CA SER A 210 6.28 -17.86 7.11
C SER A 210 7.48 -18.01 6.17
N SER A 211 8.36 -16.99 6.12
CA SER A 211 9.59 -17.02 5.32
C SER A 211 10.73 -17.71 6.09
N LEU A 212 11.30 -18.77 5.51
CA LEU A 212 12.42 -19.49 6.12
C LEU A 212 13.69 -18.63 6.27
N GLU A 213 13.92 -17.73 5.32
CA GLU A 213 15.04 -16.78 5.36
C GLU A 213 14.89 -15.81 6.53
N GLU A 214 13.70 -15.25 6.71
CA GLU A 214 13.41 -14.35 7.82
C GLU A 214 13.48 -15.07 9.17
N VAL A 215 12.95 -16.30 9.26
CA VAL A 215 13.08 -17.14 10.47
C VAL A 215 14.54 -17.40 10.82
N SER A 216 15.40 -17.62 9.82
CA SER A 216 16.85 -17.77 10.04
C SER A 216 17.48 -16.48 10.55
N SER A 217 17.08 -15.33 10.03
CA SER A 217 17.52 -14.00 10.48
C SER A 217 17.13 -13.74 11.94
N ILE A 218 15.87 -14.01 12.32
CA ILE A 218 15.38 -13.88 13.70
C ILE A 218 16.24 -14.70 14.67
N LYS A 219 16.54 -15.96 14.33
CA LYS A 219 17.37 -16.84 15.17
C LYS A 219 18.80 -16.32 15.31
N LYS A 220 19.37 -15.80 14.22
CA LYS A 220 20.72 -15.19 14.23
C LYS A 220 20.77 -13.95 15.11
N ASN A 221 19.68 -13.19 15.18
CA ASN A 221 19.55 -11.99 16.00
C ASN A 221 19.10 -12.27 17.44
N GLY A 222 19.15 -13.54 17.89
CA GLY A 222 18.87 -13.93 19.28
C GLY A 222 17.38 -14.08 19.61
N GLY A 223 16.49 -14.07 18.61
CA GLY A 223 15.08 -14.39 18.78
C GLY A 223 14.78 -15.87 18.64
N VAL A 224 13.59 -16.28 19.08
CA VAL A 224 13.02 -17.60 18.80
C VAL A 224 11.73 -17.46 18.00
N VAL A 225 11.37 -18.47 17.22
CA VAL A 225 10.10 -18.52 16.51
C VAL A 225 9.30 -19.70 17.05
N GLU A 226 8.15 -19.39 17.63
CA GLU A 226 7.31 -20.33 18.37
C GLU A 226 5.90 -20.34 17.80
N PHE A 227 5.25 -21.51 17.87
CA PHE A 227 3.85 -21.63 17.46
C PHE A 227 2.94 -21.13 18.58
N ASN A 228 2.25 -20.02 18.36
CA ASN A 228 1.31 -19.45 19.33
C ASN A 228 0.09 -18.82 18.63
N GLY A 229 -1.10 -19.14 19.13
CA GLY A 229 -2.36 -18.62 18.58
C GLY A 229 -2.62 -19.08 17.14
N GLY A 230 -2.18 -20.29 16.78
CA GLY A 230 -2.43 -20.89 15.46
C GLY A 230 -1.46 -20.49 14.36
N ILE A 231 -0.48 -19.63 14.64
CA ILE A 231 0.56 -19.20 13.69
C ILE A 231 1.94 -19.17 14.35
N LEU A 232 2.99 -19.13 13.55
CA LEU A 232 4.35 -18.87 14.04
C LEU A 232 4.49 -17.40 14.46
N ARG A 233 5.22 -17.16 15.55
CA ARG A 233 5.46 -15.82 16.10
C ARG A 233 6.87 -15.72 16.66
N VAL A 234 7.53 -14.59 16.45
CA VAL A 234 8.78 -14.20 17.11
C VAL A 234 8.52 -14.03 18.60
N ASN A 235 9.29 -14.76 19.41
CA ASN A 235 9.17 -14.83 20.87
C ASN A 235 7.73 -15.09 21.34
N GLY A 236 6.97 -15.85 20.54
CA GLY A 236 5.56 -16.16 20.80
C GLY A 236 4.59 -14.98 20.69
N GLN A 237 5.02 -13.79 20.27
CA GLN A 237 4.23 -12.55 20.39
C GLN A 237 3.85 -11.92 19.04
N ILE A 238 4.78 -11.75 18.11
CA ILE A 238 4.55 -11.02 16.85
C ILE A 238 4.86 -11.87 15.61
N SER A 239 4.08 -11.76 14.53
CA SER A 239 4.25 -12.58 13.33
C SER A 239 5.16 -11.95 12.26
N VAL A 240 5.33 -10.62 12.27
CA VAL A 240 6.27 -9.90 11.40
C VAL A 240 7.71 -10.08 11.90
N THR A 241 8.65 -10.04 10.96
CA THR A 241 10.10 -10.17 11.25
C THR A 241 10.86 -8.87 11.00
N ARG A 242 10.21 -7.89 10.37
CA ARG A 242 10.70 -6.52 10.23
C ARG A 242 9.60 -5.52 10.56
N SER A 243 9.96 -4.45 11.28
CA SER A 243 9.04 -3.36 11.60
C SER A 243 9.78 -2.08 12.01
N LEU A 244 9.06 -0.96 11.97
CA LEU A 244 9.45 0.27 12.64
C LEU A 244 8.79 0.32 14.02
N GLY A 245 9.45 0.90 15.02
CA GLY A 245 8.94 0.87 16.40
C GLY A 245 9.20 -0.48 17.06
N ASP A 246 8.20 -1.04 17.75
CA ASP A 246 8.30 -2.39 18.34
C ASP A 246 9.57 -2.59 19.19
N LYS A 247 9.87 -1.60 20.03
CA LYS A 247 11.15 -1.53 20.76
C LYS A 247 11.48 -2.83 21.51
N LYS A 248 10.46 -3.46 22.11
CA LYS A 248 10.59 -4.73 22.85
C LYS A 248 11.04 -5.92 21.98
N PHE A 249 10.78 -5.87 20.67
CA PHE A 249 11.06 -6.96 19.74
C PHE A 249 12.37 -6.78 18.95
N HIS A 250 13.04 -5.64 19.10
CA HIS A 250 14.39 -5.40 18.59
C HIS A 250 15.42 -5.75 19.69
N PRO A 251 16.59 -6.35 19.37
CA PRO A 251 17.12 -6.65 18.04
C PRO A 251 16.70 -7.97 17.35
N PRO A 252 15.82 -8.86 17.87
CA PRO A 252 15.34 -9.97 17.05
C PRO A 252 14.77 -9.54 15.70
N LEU A 253 13.89 -8.53 15.68
CA LEU A 253 13.41 -7.86 14.47
C LEU A 253 14.45 -6.87 13.93
N THR A 254 14.32 -6.51 12.65
CA THR A 254 15.10 -5.45 12.01
C THR A 254 14.20 -4.39 11.37
N CYS A 255 14.69 -3.15 11.29
CA CYS A 255 14.03 -2.08 10.54
C CYS A 255 14.59 -1.90 9.11
N ILE A 256 15.57 -2.72 8.71
CA ILE A 256 16.23 -2.63 7.40
C ILE A 256 15.23 -2.99 6.29
N PRO A 257 14.94 -2.04 5.37
CA PRO A 257 14.00 -2.28 4.30
C PRO A 257 14.62 -3.11 3.16
N GLU A 258 13.74 -3.76 2.40
CA GLU A 258 14.06 -4.23 1.05
C GLU A 258 13.75 -3.10 0.05
N VAL A 259 14.68 -2.82 -0.87
CA VAL A 259 14.53 -1.82 -1.92
C VAL A 259 14.42 -2.51 -3.27
N ILE A 260 13.38 -2.20 -4.03
CA ILE A 260 13.09 -2.79 -5.33
C ILE A 260 12.87 -1.66 -6.34
N GLU A 261 13.72 -1.62 -7.35
CA GLU A 261 13.61 -0.64 -8.44
C GLU A 261 12.93 -1.27 -9.65
N LEU A 262 11.95 -0.57 -10.21
CA LEU A 262 11.16 -1.01 -11.35
C LEU A 262 11.03 0.14 -12.34
N GLU A 263 11.09 -0.19 -13.62
CA GLU A 263 10.61 0.71 -14.67
C GLU A 263 9.07 0.58 -14.73
N SER A 264 8.38 1.72 -14.84
CA SER A 264 6.92 1.78 -14.97
C SER A 264 6.42 1.26 -16.31
N ASP A 265 7.32 0.96 -17.25
CA ASP A 265 6.97 0.48 -18.59
C ASP A 265 6.11 -0.81 -18.54
N ASP A 266 4.94 -0.74 -19.17
CA ASP A 266 3.86 -1.73 -19.15
C ASP A 266 3.16 -1.96 -17.78
N ILE A 267 3.48 -1.20 -16.72
CA ILE A 267 2.78 -1.28 -15.44
C ILE A 267 1.54 -0.39 -15.52
N THR A 268 0.37 -1.01 -15.74
CA THR A 268 -0.89 -0.26 -15.79
C THR A 268 -1.38 0.14 -14.40
N SER A 269 -0.99 -0.62 -13.37
CA SER A 269 -1.34 -0.28 -12.00
C SER A 269 -0.32 -0.77 -10.97
N LEU A 270 -0.05 0.06 -9.97
CA LEU A 270 0.65 -0.31 -8.74
C LEU A 270 -0.36 -0.42 -7.60
N VAL A 271 -0.26 -1.46 -6.80
CA VAL A 271 -1.17 -1.70 -5.68
C VAL A 271 -0.36 -1.97 -4.42
N LEU A 272 -0.61 -1.20 -3.36
CA LEU A 272 -0.08 -1.47 -2.02
C LEU A 272 -1.21 -1.95 -1.14
N THR A 273 -1.01 -3.02 -0.35
CA THR A 273 -2.03 -3.53 0.58
C THR A 273 -1.46 -3.96 1.92
N SER A 274 -2.17 -3.75 3.03
CA SER A 274 -1.81 -4.39 4.30
C SER A 274 -2.14 -5.88 4.31
N ASP A 275 -1.66 -6.61 5.32
CA ASP A 275 -1.77 -8.07 5.40
C ASP A 275 -3.22 -8.54 5.45
N GLY A 276 -4.13 -7.77 6.06
CA GLY A 276 -5.53 -8.18 6.19
C GLY A 276 -6.32 -8.09 4.88
N ILE A 277 -5.73 -7.55 3.82
CA ILE A 277 -6.20 -7.73 2.43
C ILE A 277 -5.45 -8.88 1.75
N SER A 278 -4.11 -8.87 1.77
CA SER A 278 -3.30 -9.82 0.99
C SER A 278 -3.36 -11.26 1.53
N SER A 279 -3.62 -11.45 2.82
CA SER A 279 -3.80 -12.77 3.45
C SER A 279 -5.13 -13.43 3.11
N VAL A 280 -6.16 -12.63 2.78
CA VAL A 280 -7.52 -13.12 2.53
C VAL A 280 -7.79 -13.27 1.04
N LEU A 281 -7.34 -12.30 0.24
CA LEU A 281 -7.63 -12.29 -1.18
C LEU A 281 -6.59 -13.13 -1.91
N GLN A 282 -6.97 -14.37 -2.27
CA GLN A 282 -6.16 -15.21 -3.14
C GLN A 282 -5.80 -14.43 -4.41
N PHE A 283 -4.57 -14.62 -4.88
CA PHE A 283 -3.99 -13.94 -6.04
C PHE A 283 -4.90 -13.91 -7.29
N VAL A 284 -5.72 -14.96 -7.45
CA VAL A 284 -6.72 -15.10 -8.51
C VAL A 284 -7.92 -14.14 -8.33
N PHE A 285 -8.39 -13.94 -7.10
CA PHE A 285 -9.49 -13.04 -6.78
C PHE A 285 -9.07 -11.56 -6.90
N LEU A 286 -7.87 -11.21 -6.41
CA LEU A 286 -7.26 -9.91 -6.67
C LEU A 286 -7.22 -9.67 -8.18
N ARG A 287 -6.61 -10.58 -8.95
CA ARG A 287 -6.50 -10.47 -10.41
C ARG A 287 -7.84 -10.25 -11.11
N LEU A 288 -8.89 -11.00 -10.76
CA LEU A 288 -10.20 -10.88 -11.41
C LEU A 288 -10.95 -9.59 -11.03
N ASN A 289 -10.77 -9.08 -9.81
CA ASN A 289 -11.43 -7.85 -9.36
C ASN A 289 -10.67 -6.58 -9.76
N PHE A 290 -9.34 -6.55 -9.69
CA PHE A 290 -8.54 -5.44 -10.21
C PHE A 290 -8.78 -5.24 -11.72
N LEU A 291 -8.77 -6.32 -12.49
CA LEU A 291 -9.07 -6.26 -13.93
C LEU A 291 -10.50 -5.82 -14.24
N ARG A 292 -11.46 -6.11 -13.36
CA ARG A 292 -12.86 -5.70 -13.55
C ARG A 292 -13.09 -4.22 -13.22
N ASN A 293 -12.35 -3.65 -12.27
CA ASN A 293 -12.55 -2.27 -11.81
C ASN A 293 -11.76 -1.23 -12.61
N ILE A 294 -10.66 -1.62 -13.27
CA ILE A 294 -9.93 -0.76 -14.22
C ILE A 294 -10.72 -0.61 -15.53
N LEU A 295 -11.50 -1.62 -15.94
CA LEU A 295 -12.30 -1.62 -17.17
C LEU A 295 -13.70 -0.96 -17.03
N ILE A 296 -14.01 -0.31 -15.90
CA ILE A 296 -15.27 0.41 -15.68
C ILE A 296 -15.11 1.93 -15.91
N TYR A 297 -13.88 2.42 -16.01
CA TYR A 297 -13.59 3.80 -16.40
C TYR A 297 -13.22 3.88 -17.88
#